data_AF-A0A6L0XDD3-F1
#
_entry.id   AF-A0A6L0XDD3-F1
#
_cell.length_a   1.000
_cell.length_b   1.000
_cell.length_c   1.000
_cell.angle_alpha   90.00
_cell.angle_beta   90.00
_cell.angle_gamma   90.00
#
_symmetry.space_group_name_H-M   'P 1'
#
loop_
_entity.id
_entity.type
_entity.pdbx_description
1 polymer ?
#
loop_
_entity_poly.entity_id
_entity_poly.type
_entity_poly.pdbx_seq_one_letter_code
_entity_poly.pdbx_strand_id
1 'polypeptide(L)'
;MQSVCGRLSLRSTRNRGTCHLTLAAAALCVSHRYQSSTGPTIGDTRASGPQVAFSSKTVKLKYEEVWQLWNEGNLFSLQVAQMRDFLADAGIAVDPTAKKAAVVRRMEEYLHSKDSAEQRGGAAAIAGAAQGVGKESEQSYGNWAGAGAMQPEKLLDLAQAGFYQGTANMVPKAFQLLTTGSCAEAVVSRVNTSTFPGFPANTECYTLSSSDATGALQTRYSKVLQWCLLNMNNLRMDGELTMEVGKLLLTPAAMRYGEAVVSAYTLQQRLQLTKPYTWIAAMPESAIPLVEAFLKERGFQPVSKNARLTYEGVIKRAKDKLEVVLNEQMKVEGVYGEWVDVQTAFCTSVEKPDCRILLRSRPAVSAQDRETYTRIPVIELADDDVSDVLPPENGQLVYLSENETRHFERLNDKGIAIAVRETKRQPLIVLRDEEEDPRLEYQISVTIPASAGSHSMDVRAVGLEVLALSDELSTLLKEPFNEAYGCAPALDTGSVAATA
;
A
#
# COMPACT_ATOMS: atom_id res chain seq x y z
N MET A 1 -34.70 40.39 -68.19
CA MET A 1 -34.48 41.61 -67.38
C MET A 1 -34.55 41.17 -65.93
N GLN A 2 -33.43 40.80 -65.28
CA GLN A 2 -32.56 41.66 -64.43
C GLN A 2 -33.38 42.33 -63.30
N SER A 3 -33.03 42.31 -62.00
CA SER A 3 -31.74 42.11 -61.31
C SER A 3 -32.00 41.97 -59.79
N VAL A 4 -31.49 40.91 -59.12
CA VAL A 4 -30.39 40.88 -58.11
C VAL A 4 -30.59 41.65 -56.79
N CYS A 5 -30.62 40.92 -55.67
CA CYS A 5 -29.62 41.08 -54.59
C CYS A 5 -29.62 39.84 -53.66
N GLY A 6 -28.45 39.24 -53.44
CA GLY A 6 -28.24 38.08 -52.57
C GLY A 6 -27.14 38.30 -51.56
N ARG A 7 -27.08 37.43 -50.54
CA ARG A 7 -25.93 37.07 -49.69
C ARG A 7 -26.32 35.77 -48.97
N LEU A 8 -25.93 34.62 -49.50
CA LEU A 8 -24.70 33.85 -49.22
C LEU A 8 -24.62 33.27 -47.79
N SER A 9 -24.90 31.97 -47.77
CA SER A 9 -24.63 30.96 -46.76
C SER A 9 -23.15 30.90 -46.38
N LEU A 10 -22.87 30.86 -45.08
CA LEU A 10 -21.56 30.50 -44.53
C LEU A 10 -21.69 29.11 -43.88
N ARG A 11 -21.46 28.09 -44.70
CA ARG A 11 -20.86 26.82 -44.25
C ARG A 11 -19.46 27.15 -43.74
N SER A 12 -19.18 26.90 -42.46
CA SER A 12 -17.81 26.88 -41.94
C SER A 12 -17.41 25.45 -41.62
N THR A 13 -16.65 24.88 -42.54
CA THR A 13 -15.76 23.74 -42.31
C THR A 13 -14.65 24.14 -41.35
N ARG A 14 -14.55 23.54 -40.17
CA ARG A 14 -13.33 23.64 -39.36
C ARG A 14 -12.46 22.41 -39.57
N ASN A 15 -11.41 22.64 -40.34
CA ASN A 15 -10.29 21.75 -40.58
C ASN A 15 -9.55 21.43 -39.27
N ARG A 16 -9.01 20.21 -39.26
CA ARG A 16 -7.87 19.75 -38.45
C ARG A 16 -6.80 20.84 -38.37
N GLY A 17 -6.55 21.33 -37.16
CA GLY A 17 -5.39 22.14 -36.81
C GLY A 17 -4.51 21.35 -35.87
N THR A 18 -3.45 20.76 -36.40
CA THR A 18 -2.26 20.37 -35.65
C THR A 18 -1.66 21.62 -35.01
N CYS A 19 -1.76 21.75 -33.69
CA CYS A 19 -1.01 22.74 -32.94
C CYS A 19 0.25 22.06 -32.38
N HIS A 20 1.37 22.26 -33.07
CA HIS A 20 2.68 22.17 -32.44
C HIS A 20 2.80 23.31 -31.43
N LEU A 21 2.85 22.97 -30.14
CA LEU A 21 3.34 23.87 -29.09
C LEU A 21 4.76 23.42 -28.72
N THR A 22 5.73 24.06 -29.35
CA THR A 22 7.11 24.16 -28.83
C THR A 22 7.09 24.99 -27.56
N LEU A 23 7.24 24.33 -26.40
CA LEU A 23 7.54 25.00 -25.13
C LEU A 23 8.92 24.54 -24.68
N ALA A 24 9.93 25.25 -25.17
CA ALA A 24 11.29 25.18 -24.67
C ALA A 24 11.35 25.95 -23.35
N ALA A 25 11.40 25.23 -22.23
CA ALA A 25 11.82 25.76 -20.94
C ALA A 25 13.03 24.93 -20.48
N ALA A 26 14.22 25.35 -20.94
CA ALA A 26 15.49 24.84 -20.43
C ALA A 26 15.74 25.44 -19.04
N ALA A 27 15.54 24.65 -17.99
CA ALA A 27 16.10 24.94 -16.67
C ALA A 27 17.49 24.30 -16.59
N LEU A 28 18.51 25.13 -16.84
CA LEU A 28 19.92 24.81 -16.59
C LEU A 28 20.16 24.67 -15.08
N CYS A 29 20.18 23.44 -14.58
CA CYS A 29 20.82 23.15 -13.29
C CYS A 29 22.27 22.76 -13.54
N VAL A 30 23.16 23.68 -13.21
CA VAL A 30 24.62 23.53 -13.25
C VAL A 30 25.05 22.44 -12.28
N SER A 31 25.53 21.32 -12.80
CA SER A 31 26.26 20.32 -12.02
C SER A 31 27.62 20.88 -11.60
N HIS A 32 27.72 21.43 -10.39
CA HIS A 32 29.02 21.67 -9.78
C HIS A 32 29.67 20.32 -9.43
N ARG A 33 30.50 19.82 -10.35
CA ARG A 33 31.51 18.81 -10.06
C ARG A 33 32.47 19.38 -9.01
N TYR A 34 32.45 18.83 -7.80
CA TYR A 34 33.61 18.92 -6.91
C TYR A 34 34.71 18.03 -7.51
N GLN A 35 35.67 18.67 -8.17
CA GLN A 35 36.96 18.06 -8.50
C GLN A 35 37.77 17.94 -7.20
N SER A 36 38.03 16.73 -6.74
CA SER A 36 39.05 16.46 -5.73
C SER A 36 40.43 16.57 -6.39
N SER A 37 41.21 17.57 -5.99
CA SER A 37 42.62 17.67 -6.34
C SER A 37 43.47 16.74 -5.46
N THR A 38 44.44 16.08 -6.09
CA THR A 38 45.44 15.21 -5.49
C THR A 38 46.63 15.97 -4.88
N GLY A 39 47.00 15.59 -3.65
CA GLY A 39 48.35 15.71 -3.03
C GLY A 39 48.66 17.02 -2.25
N PRO A 40 49.58 17.00 -1.25
CA PRO A 40 50.63 16.00 -1.03
C PRO A 40 50.62 15.29 0.35
N THR A 41 51.26 14.13 0.34
CA THR A 41 51.68 13.28 1.46
C THR A 41 52.73 13.94 2.36
N ILE A 42 52.60 13.72 3.68
CA ILE A 42 53.57 13.58 4.80
C ILE A 42 52.64 13.63 6.05
N GLY A 43 52.44 12.63 6.92
CA GLY A 43 53.36 11.80 7.68
C GLY A 43 52.85 11.82 9.14
N ASP A 44 52.48 10.65 9.69
CA ASP A 44 52.19 10.32 11.10
C ASP A 44 51.15 11.11 11.92
N THR A 45 50.01 10.48 12.25
CA THR A 45 49.63 10.11 13.64
C THR A 45 48.22 9.49 13.70
N ARG A 46 48.06 8.41 14.49
CA ARG A 46 46.77 7.91 14.99
C ARG A 46 46.03 9.04 15.71
N ALA A 47 44.77 9.34 15.36
CA ALA A 47 43.69 9.70 16.31
C ALA A 47 42.39 10.17 15.60
N SER A 48 41.27 9.70 16.17
CA SER A 48 40.00 10.44 16.35
C SER A 48 39.12 10.78 15.14
N GLY A 49 37.99 10.07 15.05
CA GLY A 49 36.78 10.58 14.41
C GLY A 49 36.20 11.81 15.14
N PRO A 50 35.19 12.47 14.58
CA PRO A 50 34.75 13.79 15.03
C PRO A 50 34.17 13.71 16.44
N GLN A 51 34.93 14.22 17.43
CA GLN A 51 34.42 14.49 18.75
C GLN A 51 33.50 15.70 18.68
N VAL A 52 32.20 15.47 18.83
CA VAL A 52 31.25 16.51 19.24
C VAL A 52 31.67 16.95 20.63
N ALA A 53 32.17 18.17 20.75
CA ALA A 53 32.53 18.78 22.02
C ALA A 53 31.27 19.02 22.85
N PHE A 54 30.90 18.06 23.69
CA PHE A 54 29.92 18.28 24.75
C PHE A 54 30.63 18.91 25.95
N SER A 55 30.25 20.15 26.23
CA SER A 55 30.64 20.93 27.42
C SER A 55 30.51 20.09 28.69
N SER A 56 31.64 19.87 29.37
CA SER A 56 31.77 19.13 30.64
C SER A 56 31.31 19.99 31.83
N LYS A 57 30.02 20.34 31.84
CA LYS A 57 29.31 20.70 33.09
C LYS A 57 28.38 19.54 33.42
N THR A 58 28.72 18.77 34.45
CA THR A 58 27.82 17.78 35.06
C THR A 58 26.64 18.50 35.69
N VAL A 59 25.60 18.72 34.89
CA VAL A 59 24.30 19.21 35.37
C VAL A 59 23.65 18.08 36.16
N LYS A 60 23.30 18.34 37.42
CA LYS A 60 22.50 17.40 38.24
C LYS A 60 21.12 17.24 37.61
N LEU A 61 20.76 16.00 37.27
CA LEU A 61 19.45 15.66 36.70
C LEU A 61 18.36 15.74 37.76
N LYS A 62 17.23 16.37 37.43
CA LYS A 62 16.04 16.33 38.29
C LYS A 62 15.22 15.06 38.04
N TYR A 63 14.46 14.63 39.05
CA TYR A 63 13.58 13.46 38.95
C TYR A 63 12.55 13.58 37.81
N GLU A 64 11.96 14.77 37.62
CA GLU A 64 10.98 15.04 36.57
C GLU A 64 11.55 14.84 35.15
N GLU A 65 12.82 15.22 34.94
CA GLU A 65 13.50 15.07 33.65
C GLU A 65 13.78 13.59 33.34
N VAL A 66 14.19 12.82 34.36
CA VAL A 66 14.41 11.37 34.23
C VAL A 66 13.08 10.63 34.00
N TRP A 67 12.01 11.06 34.66
CA TRP A 67 10.66 10.49 34.49
C TRP A 67 10.12 10.72 33.07
N GLN A 68 10.29 11.91 32.50
CA GLN A 68 9.89 12.20 31.12
C GLN A 68 10.68 11.34 30.11
N LEU A 69 12.00 11.27 30.26
CA LEU A 69 12.85 10.46 29.38
C LEU A 69 12.53 8.96 29.46
N TRP A 70 12.02 8.48 30.60
CA TRP A 70 11.56 7.11 30.75
C TRP A 70 10.24 6.84 30.03
N ASN A 71 9.25 7.74 30.15
CA ASN A 71 7.98 7.63 29.41
C ASN A 71 8.18 7.69 27.89
N GLU A 72 9.22 8.41 27.43
CA GLU A 72 9.58 8.51 26.02
C GLU A 72 10.50 7.36 25.54
N GLY A 73 10.93 6.45 26.41
CA GLY A 73 11.85 5.35 26.08
C GLY A 73 13.29 5.80 25.75
N ASN A 74 13.67 7.01 26.16
CA ASN A 74 14.91 7.69 25.76
C ASN A 74 15.99 7.75 26.87
N LEU A 75 15.93 6.88 27.88
CA LEU A 75 16.92 6.86 28.97
C LEU A 75 18.37 6.63 28.50
N PHE A 76 18.56 6.01 27.33
CA PHE A 76 19.87 5.84 26.71
C PHE A 76 20.52 7.14 26.21
N SER A 77 19.80 8.25 26.16
CA SER A 77 20.35 9.58 25.82
C SER A 77 21.26 10.14 26.92
N LEU A 78 21.07 9.73 28.18
CA LEU A 78 21.85 10.22 29.32
C LEU A 78 23.28 9.66 29.34
N GLN A 79 24.22 10.44 29.85
CA GLN A 79 25.59 9.96 30.06
C GLN A 79 25.67 9.02 31.29
N VAL A 80 26.60 8.06 31.26
CA VAL A 80 26.76 7.07 32.34
C VAL A 80 27.07 7.74 33.68
N ALA A 81 27.84 8.83 33.68
CA ALA A 81 28.13 9.61 34.88
C ALA A 81 26.86 10.21 35.48
N GLN A 82 26.00 10.83 34.66
CA GLN A 82 24.77 11.47 35.11
C GLN A 82 23.76 10.46 35.69
N MET A 83 23.66 9.27 35.08
CA MET A 83 22.79 8.20 35.60
C MET A 83 23.30 7.64 36.94
N ARG A 84 24.61 7.53 37.12
CA ARG A 84 25.21 7.08 38.39
C ARG A 84 25.04 8.11 39.50
N ASP A 85 25.23 9.39 39.18
CA ASP A 85 25.03 10.48 40.14
C ASP A 85 23.56 10.55 40.59
N PHE A 86 22.61 10.40 39.66
CA PHE A 86 21.18 10.35 39.98
C PHE A 86 20.81 9.14 40.86
N LEU A 87 21.32 7.95 40.55
CA LEU A 87 21.09 6.74 41.35
C LEU A 87 21.76 6.82 42.73
N ALA A 88 22.94 7.46 42.82
CA ALA A 88 23.61 7.71 44.09
C ALA A 88 22.83 8.71 44.97
N ASP A 89 22.29 9.79 44.39
CA ASP A 89 21.41 10.73 45.07
C ASP A 89 20.10 10.04 45.55
N ALA A 90 19.66 8.96 44.88
CA ALA A 90 18.55 8.10 45.29
C ALA A 90 18.93 6.97 46.28
N GLY A 91 20.21 6.87 46.69
CA GLY A 91 20.70 5.86 47.63
C GLY A 91 20.93 4.46 47.04
N ILE A 92 21.03 4.34 45.71
CA ILE A 92 21.22 3.07 45.00
C ILE A 92 22.69 2.93 44.59
N ALA A 93 23.37 1.94 45.15
CA ALA A 93 24.75 1.63 44.78
C ALA A 93 24.81 0.92 43.41
N VAL A 94 25.59 1.48 42.49
CA VAL A 94 25.84 0.92 41.15
C VAL A 94 27.33 0.62 41.01
N ASP A 95 27.65 -0.57 40.48
CA ASP A 95 29.03 -0.96 40.21
C ASP A 95 29.71 0.02 39.22
N PRO A 96 30.86 0.62 39.56
CA PRO A 96 31.57 1.57 38.70
C PRO A 96 32.07 0.97 37.38
N THR A 97 32.14 -0.36 37.27
CA THR A 97 32.52 -1.08 36.04
C THR A 97 31.33 -1.52 35.18
N ALA A 98 30.09 -1.31 35.65
CA ALA A 98 28.89 -1.73 34.94
C ALA A 98 28.71 -1.01 33.59
N LYS A 99 28.38 -1.79 32.55
CA LYS A 99 28.04 -1.29 31.22
C LYS A 99 26.78 -0.42 31.27
N LYS A 100 26.67 0.57 30.37
CA LYS A 100 25.55 1.54 30.29
C LYS A 100 24.16 0.88 30.39
N ALA A 101 23.92 -0.22 29.67
CA ALA A 101 22.65 -0.95 29.71
C ALA A 101 22.29 -1.49 31.11
N ALA A 102 23.27 -1.92 31.90
CA ALA A 102 23.04 -2.37 33.27
C ALA A 102 22.67 -1.20 34.19
N VAL A 103 23.26 -0.02 33.96
CA VAL A 103 22.91 1.22 34.70
C VAL A 103 21.49 1.69 34.34
N VAL A 104 21.12 1.65 33.05
CA VAL A 104 19.75 1.98 32.60
C VAL A 104 18.73 1.05 33.21
N ARG A 105 18.97 -0.27 33.20
CA ARG A 105 18.08 -1.25 33.82
C ARG A 105 17.86 -1.00 35.31
N ARG A 106 18.92 -0.61 36.04
CA ARG A 106 18.80 -0.21 37.46
C ARG A 106 17.97 1.04 37.66
N MET A 107 18.03 1.96 36.71
CA MET A 107 17.23 3.19 36.74
C MET A 107 15.75 2.91 36.43
N GLU A 108 15.47 2.01 35.48
CA GLU A 108 14.12 1.52 35.19
C GLU A 108 13.52 0.79 36.40
N GLU A 109 14.28 -0.09 37.05
CA GLU A 109 13.88 -0.78 38.29
C GLU A 109 13.49 0.23 39.40
N TYR A 110 14.26 1.30 39.55
CA TYR A 110 13.97 2.37 40.50
C TYR A 110 12.67 3.13 40.15
N LEU A 111 12.48 3.51 38.88
CA LEU A 111 11.28 4.24 38.43
C LEU A 111 10.02 3.38 38.55
N HIS A 112 10.09 2.10 38.19
CA HIS A 112 9.00 1.14 38.39
C HIS A 112 8.61 0.99 39.87
N SER A 113 9.59 0.99 40.78
CA SER A 113 9.33 0.91 42.22
C SER A 113 8.62 2.15 42.77
N LYS A 114 8.88 3.33 42.18
CA LYS A 114 8.24 4.59 42.55
C LYS A 114 6.83 4.71 41.99
N ASP A 115 6.59 4.32 40.74
CA ASP A 115 5.26 4.28 40.13
C ASP A 115 4.31 3.34 40.89
N SER A 116 4.82 2.16 41.25
CA SER A 116 4.06 1.17 42.03
C SER A 116 3.73 1.63 43.44
N ALA A 117 4.56 2.50 44.02
CA ALA A 117 4.34 3.09 45.35
C ALA A 117 3.30 4.22 45.31
N GLU A 118 3.29 5.04 44.24
CA GLU A 118 2.32 6.11 44.03
C GLU A 118 0.93 5.57 43.69
N GLN A 119 0.82 4.51 42.89
CA GLN A 119 -0.47 3.87 42.57
C GLN A 119 -1.14 3.20 43.79
N ARG A 120 -0.36 2.74 44.78
CA ARG A 120 -0.91 2.18 46.04
C ARG A 120 -1.35 3.26 47.05
N GLY A 121 -0.99 4.52 46.85
CA GLY A 121 -1.42 5.66 47.68
C GLY A 121 -2.72 6.33 47.24
N GLY A 122 -3.23 6.04 46.04
CA GLY A 122 -4.34 6.78 45.42
C GLY A 122 -5.62 5.99 45.11
N ALA A 123 -5.66 4.67 45.30
CA ALA A 123 -6.78 3.83 44.83
C ALA A 123 -7.65 3.23 45.96
N ALA A 124 -7.87 3.97 47.05
CA ALA A 124 -8.91 3.64 48.05
C ALA A 124 -10.31 4.19 47.68
N ALA A 125 -10.48 4.83 46.53
CA ALA A 125 -11.76 5.35 46.06
C ALA A 125 -11.91 5.02 44.57
N ILE A 126 -12.38 3.81 44.26
CA ILE A 126 -13.17 3.34 43.08
C ILE A 126 -13.42 1.80 43.20
N ALA A 127 -13.27 1.19 44.39
CA ALA A 127 -13.59 -0.23 44.63
C ALA A 127 -15.11 -0.45 44.84
N GLY A 128 -15.93 0.03 43.90
CA GLY A 128 -17.38 0.03 43.99
C GLY A 128 -18.11 -0.27 42.68
N ALA A 129 -17.53 -1.05 41.74
CA ALA A 129 -18.25 -1.58 40.59
C ALA A 129 -17.46 -2.67 39.83
N ALA A 130 -17.01 -3.73 40.51
CA ALA A 130 -16.56 -4.97 39.85
C ALA A 130 -16.50 -6.12 40.85
N GLN A 131 -17.64 -6.48 41.45
CA GLN A 131 -17.77 -7.78 42.10
C GLN A 131 -18.05 -8.83 41.03
N GLY A 132 -17.01 -9.56 40.66
CA GLY A 132 -17.13 -10.76 39.84
C GLY A 132 -15.76 -11.25 39.41
N VAL A 133 -15.43 -12.46 39.85
CA VAL A 133 -14.32 -13.33 39.40
C VAL A 133 -13.05 -13.31 40.27
N GLY A 134 -12.90 -14.39 41.04
CA GLY A 134 -11.67 -15.18 41.11
C GLY A 134 -10.49 -14.61 41.88
N LYS A 135 -10.36 -15.00 43.16
CA LYS A 135 -9.06 -15.07 43.85
C LYS A 135 -8.22 -16.16 43.17
N GLU A 136 -7.15 -15.80 42.49
CA GLU A 136 -6.06 -16.73 42.20
C GLU A 136 -4.77 -16.31 42.89
N SER A 137 -4.15 -17.34 43.45
CA SER A 137 -3.05 -17.38 44.39
C SER A 137 -1.71 -16.94 43.80
N GLU A 138 -0.85 -16.45 44.70
CA GLU A 138 0.60 -16.40 44.56
C GLU A 138 1.17 -17.65 43.87
N GLN A 139 1.76 -17.49 42.67
CA GLN A 139 2.62 -18.50 42.07
C GLN A 139 3.84 -17.86 41.41
N SER A 140 4.94 -17.91 42.18
CA SER A 140 6.27 -18.37 41.80
C SER A 140 6.57 -18.43 40.29
N TYR A 141 7.33 -17.45 39.79
CA TYR A 141 8.00 -17.56 38.49
C TYR A 141 9.13 -18.60 38.56
N GLY A 142 9.05 -19.62 37.71
CA GLY A 142 10.19 -20.47 37.37
C GLY A 142 9.97 -21.97 37.56
N ASN A 143 9.29 -22.62 36.62
CA ASN A 143 9.57 -24.02 36.28
C ASN A 143 9.12 -24.34 34.84
N TRP A 144 10.07 -24.47 33.91
CA TRP A 144 9.80 -24.75 32.48
C TRP A 144 9.80 -26.25 32.13
N ALA A 145 9.82 -27.14 33.13
CA ALA A 145 9.85 -28.58 32.94
C ALA A 145 8.59 -29.24 33.51
N GLY A 146 7.46 -29.07 32.82
CA GLY A 146 6.18 -29.65 33.22
C GLY A 146 5.08 -29.38 32.21
N ALA A 147 5.23 -29.86 30.98
CA ALA A 147 4.21 -29.78 29.95
C ALA A 147 2.99 -30.63 30.34
N GLY A 148 1.93 -29.96 30.83
CA GLY A 148 0.55 -30.43 30.80
C GLY A 148 -0.23 -29.40 30.00
N ALA A 149 -0.90 -29.85 28.93
CA ALA A 149 -1.59 -29.03 27.94
C ALA A 149 -2.25 -27.76 28.53
N MET A 150 -1.70 -26.59 28.23
CA MET A 150 -2.39 -25.32 28.44
C MET A 150 -3.68 -25.39 27.62
N GLN A 151 -4.82 -25.38 28.32
CA GLN A 151 -6.08 -24.94 27.75
C GLN A 151 -5.80 -23.58 27.07
N PRO A 152 -6.26 -23.36 25.82
CA PRO A 152 -6.08 -22.05 25.22
C PRO A 152 -6.71 -21.05 26.17
N GLU A 153 -5.90 -20.15 26.73
CA GLU A 153 -6.40 -18.97 27.42
C GLU A 153 -7.51 -18.41 26.54
N LYS A 154 -8.65 -18.08 27.15
CA LYS A 154 -9.76 -17.45 26.46
C LYS A 154 -9.21 -16.23 25.72
N LEU A 155 -8.81 -16.45 24.47
CA LEU A 155 -8.64 -15.43 23.46
C LEU A 155 -9.91 -14.62 23.60
N LEU A 156 -9.70 -13.33 23.89
CA LEU A 156 -10.76 -12.34 23.93
C LEU A 156 -11.76 -12.73 22.85
N ASP A 157 -13.00 -13.07 23.22
CA ASP A 157 -14.01 -13.43 22.23
C ASP A 157 -14.37 -12.13 21.51
N LEU A 158 -13.56 -11.81 20.50
CA LEU A 158 -13.63 -10.58 19.71
C LEU A 158 -14.99 -10.46 19.01
N ALA A 159 -15.72 -11.58 18.86
CA ALA A 159 -17.10 -11.59 18.40
C ALA A 159 -18.09 -11.06 19.44
N GLN A 160 -17.92 -11.39 20.73
CA GLN A 160 -18.74 -10.83 21.82
C GLN A 160 -18.41 -9.37 22.15
N ALA A 161 -17.17 -8.93 21.90
CA ALA A 161 -16.75 -7.54 22.11
C ALA A 161 -17.30 -6.55 21.06
N GLY A 162 -18.11 -7.00 20.09
CA GLY A 162 -18.61 -6.15 19.00
C GLY A 162 -17.51 -5.67 18.04
N PHE A 163 -16.29 -6.23 18.13
CA PHE A 163 -15.11 -5.77 17.39
C PHE A 163 -15.26 -5.99 15.87
N TYR A 164 -16.04 -7.00 15.46
CA TYR A 164 -16.31 -7.34 14.06
C TYR A 164 -17.60 -6.72 13.48
N GLN A 165 -18.31 -5.85 14.21
CA GLN A 165 -19.55 -5.23 13.70
C GLN A 165 -19.31 -4.01 12.77
N GLY A 166 -18.06 -3.60 12.54
CA GLY A 166 -17.67 -2.60 11.54
C GLY A 166 -16.73 -3.20 10.49
N THR A 167 -17.29 -3.97 9.55
CA THR A 167 -16.57 -5.06 8.87
C THR A 167 -15.39 -4.69 7.99
N ALA A 168 -15.33 -3.50 7.38
CA ALA A 168 -14.29 -3.21 6.38
C ALA A 168 -13.07 -2.43 6.92
N ASN A 169 -13.24 -1.55 7.91
CA ASN A 169 -12.11 -0.79 8.48
C ASN A 169 -11.26 -1.61 9.47
N MET A 170 -11.74 -2.78 9.87
CA MET A 170 -11.09 -3.67 10.84
C MET A 170 -10.31 -4.82 10.18
N VAL A 171 -10.35 -4.93 8.85
CA VAL A 171 -9.57 -5.93 8.12
C VAL A 171 -8.09 -5.53 8.17
N PRO A 172 -7.18 -6.41 8.63
CA PRO A 172 -5.76 -6.16 8.56
C PRO A 172 -5.33 -5.85 7.12
N LYS A 173 -4.71 -4.68 6.92
CA LYS A 173 -4.29 -4.21 5.59
C LYS A 173 -2.83 -4.52 5.33
N ALA A 174 -2.52 -5.07 4.17
CA ALA A 174 -1.17 -5.31 3.73
C ALA A 174 -0.76 -4.34 2.62
N PHE A 175 0.50 -3.91 2.66
CA PHE A 175 1.10 -3.09 1.61
C PHE A 175 2.42 -3.73 1.18
N GLN A 176 2.65 -3.85 -0.13
CA GLN A 176 3.87 -4.42 -0.69
C GLN A 176 4.41 -3.53 -1.80
N LEU A 177 5.69 -3.19 -1.71
CA LEU A 177 6.46 -2.62 -2.81
C LEU A 177 7.35 -3.74 -3.38
N LEU A 178 7.00 -4.22 -4.57
CA LEU A 178 7.64 -5.34 -5.24
C LEU A 178 8.49 -4.79 -6.39
N THR A 179 9.78 -4.64 -6.12
CA THR A 179 10.77 -4.19 -7.10
C THR A 179 11.76 -5.31 -7.36
N THR A 180 11.96 -5.69 -8.62
CA THR A 180 12.95 -6.69 -9.02
C THR A 180 14.37 -6.21 -8.66
N GLY A 181 15.20 -7.11 -8.14
CA GLY A 181 16.60 -6.80 -7.77
C GLY A 181 16.80 -5.89 -6.55
N SER A 182 15.73 -5.53 -5.82
CA SER A 182 15.82 -4.61 -4.68
C SER A 182 16.33 -5.24 -3.37
N CYS A 183 16.34 -6.57 -3.27
CA CYS A 183 16.75 -7.32 -2.08
C CYS A 183 17.60 -8.53 -2.48
N ALA A 184 18.56 -8.89 -1.63
CA ALA A 184 19.25 -10.19 -1.73
C ALA A 184 18.27 -11.30 -1.34
N GLU A 185 17.91 -12.17 -2.27
CA GLU A 185 16.89 -13.18 -2.07
C GLU A 185 17.54 -14.53 -1.75
N ALA A 186 17.31 -15.03 -0.54
CA ALA A 186 17.74 -16.35 -0.09
C ALA A 186 16.53 -17.23 0.20
N VAL A 187 16.54 -18.45 -0.32
CA VAL A 187 15.55 -19.48 0.02
C VAL A 187 16.08 -20.29 1.19
N VAL A 188 15.28 -20.37 2.26
CA VAL A 188 15.53 -21.30 3.36
C VAL A 188 14.89 -22.64 3.00
N SER A 189 15.69 -23.65 2.68
CA SER A 189 15.21 -24.99 2.36
C SER A 189 15.53 -25.96 3.49
N ARG A 190 14.58 -26.83 3.84
CA ARG A 190 14.80 -27.89 4.84
C ARG A 190 15.68 -28.97 4.22
N VAL A 191 16.80 -29.25 4.86
CA VAL A 191 17.68 -30.35 4.47
C VAL A 191 17.13 -31.62 5.09
N ASN A 192 17.01 -32.68 4.29
CA ASN A 192 16.65 -33.98 4.82
C ASN A 192 17.82 -34.52 5.66
N THR A 193 17.65 -34.52 6.97
CA THR A 193 18.65 -34.97 7.94
C THR A 193 18.68 -36.49 8.11
N SER A 194 17.77 -37.24 7.46
CA SER A 194 17.69 -38.70 7.56
C SER A 194 18.90 -39.42 6.95
N THR A 195 19.70 -38.72 6.14
CA THR A 195 20.93 -39.24 5.52
C THR A 195 22.20 -38.80 6.24
N PHE A 196 22.09 -37.97 7.29
CA PHE A 196 23.26 -37.50 8.03
C PHE A 196 23.69 -38.51 9.10
N PRO A 197 24.97 -38.95 9.09
CA PRO A 197 25.45 -39.90 10.08
C PRO A 197 25.42 -39.27 11.48
N GLY A 198 24.73 -39.92 12.42
CA GLY A 198 24.67 -39.53 13.83
C GLY A 198 23.62 -38.48 14.20
N PHE A 199 22.79 -38.02 13.25
CA PHE A 199 21.71 -37.08 13.55
C PHE A 199 20.37 -37.80 13.73
N PRO A 200 19.59 -37.49 14.78
CA PRO A 200 18.27 -38.08 14.96
C PRO A 200 17.30 -37.51 13.91
N ALA A 201 16.39 -38.36 13.42
CA ALA A 201 15.50 -38.08 12.27
C ALA A 201 14.55 -36.87 12.47
N ASN A 202 14.42 -36.39 13.70
CA ASN A 202 13.65 -35.21 14.09
C ASN A 202 14.46 -33.91 14.10
N THR A 203 15.75 -33.93 13.74
CA THR A 203 16.57 -32.73 13.69
C THR A 203 16.16 -31.87 12.49
N GLU A 204 15.69 -30.66 12.76
CA GLU A 204 15.40 -29.67 11.72
C GLU A 204 16.70 -28.97 11.31
N CYS A 205 17.15 -29.21 10.08
CA CYS A 205 18.28 -28.52 9.48
C CYS A 205 17.78 -27.71 8.28
N TYR A 206 18.26 -26.48 8.15
CA TYR A 206 17.92 -25.59 7.05
C TYR A 206 19.19 -25.14 6.36
N THR A 207 19.14 -25.05 5.03
CA THR A 207 20.20 -24.46 4.21
C THR A 207 19.68 -23.22 3.49
N LEU A 208 20.59 -22.29 3.24
CA LEU A 208 20.33 -21.09 2.46
C LEU A 208 20.81 -21.34 1.03
N SER A 209 19.90 -21.27 0.07
CA SER A 209 20.22 -21.30 -1.36
C SER A 209 19.90 -19.95 -2.00
N SER A 210 20.64 -19.58 -3.05
CA SER A 210 20.31 -18.42 -3.87
C SER A 210 18.91 -18.59 -4.48
N SER A 211 18.07 -17.57 -4.38
CA SER A 211 16.79 -17.52 -5.09
C SER A 211 16.94 -16.80 -6.42
N ASP A 212 16.15 -17.22 -7.41
CA ASP A 212 15.84 -16.36 -8.55
C ASP A 212 14.99 -15.18 -8.09
N ALA A 213 15.28 -13.99 -8.64
CA ALA A 213 14.64 -12.71 -8.32
C ALA A 213 13.13 -12.73 -8.56
N THR A 214 12.71 -13.41 -9.63
CA THR A 214 11.30 -13.54 -10.01
C THR A 214 10.59 -14.49 -9.07
N GLY A 215 11.22 -15.62 -8.76
CA GLY A 215 10.69 -16.63 -7.84
C GLY A 215 10.43 -16.11 -6.42
N ALA A 216 11.31 -15.28 -5.84
CA ALA A 216 11.03 -14.76 -4.51
C ALA A 216 10.07 -13.57 -4.51
N LEU A 217 9.95 -12.79 -5.59
CA LEU A 217 8.87 -11.82 -5.74
C LEU A 217 7.50 -12.52 -5.72
N GLN A 218 7.32 -13.56 -6.53
CA GLN A 218 6.12 -14.38 -6.53
C GLN A 218 5.83 -14.97 -5.14
N THR A 219 6.86 -15.47 -4.46
CA THR A 219 6.72 -16.02 -3.10
C THR A 219 6.29 -14.97 -2.08
N ARG A 220 6.88 -13.76 -2.11
CA ARG A 220 6.52 -12.65 -1.21
C ARG A 220 5.08 -12.20 -1.44
N TYR A 221 4.69 -12.01 -2.69
CA TYR A 221 3.32 -11.66 -3.05
C TYR A 221 2.34 -12.74 -2.58
N SER A 222 2.63 -14.01 -2.92
CA SER A 222 1.77 -15.15 -2.60
C SER A 222 1.55 -15.35 -1.10
N LYS A 223 2.58 -15.19 -0.27
CA LYS A 223 2.47 -15.31 1.19
C LYS A 223 1.57 -14.23 1.80
N VAL A 224 1.75 -12.98 1.38
CA VAL A 224 0.91 -11.88 1.87
C VAL A 224 -0.52 -12.02 1.39
N LEU A 225 -0.72 -12.39 0.12
CA LEU A 225 -2.05 -12.66 -0.42
C LEU A 225 -2.75 -13.76 0.37
N GLN A 226 -2.10 -14.89 0.65
CA GLN A 226 -2.66 -15.97 1.47
C GLN A 226 -3.08 -15.47 2.86
N TRP A 227 -2.24 -14.66 3.50
CA TRP A 227 -2.56 -14.08 4.80
C TRP A 227 -3.79 -13.17 4.73
N CYS A 228 -3.89 -12.29 3.72
CA CYS A 228 -5.05 -11.43 3.52
C CYS A 228 -6.34 -12.25 3.29
N LEU A 229 -6.25 -13.31 2.47
CA LEU A 229 -7.39 -14.18 2.17
C LEU A 229 -7.88 -14.97 3.38
N LEU A 230 -6.98 -15.46 4.22
CA LEU A 230 -7.34 -16.11 5.48
C LEU A 230 -8.12 -15.13 6.38
N ASN A 231 -7.69 -13.87 6.46
CA ASN A 231 -8.41 -12.85 7.22
C ASN A 231 -9.79 -12.55 6.61
N MET A 232 -9.89 -12.41 5.29
CA MET A 232 -11.19 -12.18 4.62
C MET A 232 -12.16 -13.34 4.81
N ASN A 233 -11.68 -14.59 4.72
CA ASN A 233 -12.48 -15.79 4.96
C ASN A 233 -12.98 -15.84 6.42
N ASN A 234 -12.10 -15.53 7.39
CA ASN A 234 -12.50 -15.46 8.81
C ASN A 234 -13.57 -14.40 9.06
N LEU A 235 -13.52 -13.28 8.33
CA LEU A 235 -14.51 -12.20 8.39
C LEU A 235 -15.73 -12.43 7.50
N ARG A 236 -15.75 -13.54 6.73
CA ARG A 236 -16.77 -13.87 5.74
C ARG A 236 -17.05 -12.74 4.76
N MET A 237 -15.97 -12.12 4.28
CA MET A 237 -16.05 -11.01 3.34
C MET A 237 -15.79 -11.48 1.92
N ASP A 238 -16.65 -11.07 1.00
CA ASP A 238 -16.38 -11.19 -0.43
C ASP A 238 -15.25 -10.24 -0.82
N GLY A 239 -14.44 -10.68 -1.77
CA GLY A 239 -13.32 -9.93 -2.29
C GLY A 239 -13.32 -9.87 -3.80
N GLU A 240 -12.57 -8.90 -4.30
CA GLU A 240 -12.21 -8.79 -5.70
C GLU A 240 -10.71 -8.57 -5.77
N LEU A 241 -10.02 -9.44 -6.50
CA LEU A 241 -8.63 -9.24 -6.86
C LEU A 241 -8.60 -8.48 -8.18
N THR A 242 -8.06 -7.27 -8.16
CA THR A 242 -7.94 -6.43 -9.34
C THR A 242 -6.49 -6.10 -9.63
N MET A 243 -6.10 -6.05 -10.89
CA MET A 243 -4.81 -5.57 -11.35
C MET A 243 -5.01 -4.49 -12.38
N GLU A 244 -4.27 -3.39 -12.23
CA GLU A 244 -4.25 -2.26 -13.15
C GLU A 244 -2.83 -2.01 -13.61
N VAL A 245 -2.68 -1.62 -14.89
CA VAL A 245 -1.39 -1.25 -15.47
C VAL A 245 -1.29 0.27 -15.52
N GLY A 246 -0.13 0.83 -15.18
CA GLY A 246 0.04 2.28 -15.08
C GLY A 246 1.42 2.69 -14.61
N LYS A 247 1.50 3.79 -13.87
CA LYS A 247 2.74 4.25 -13.23
C LYS A 247 2.51 4.70 -11.80
N LEU A 248 3.42 4.29 -10.91
CA LEU A 248 3.49 4.83 -9.56
C LEU A 248 4.36 6.09 -9.55
N LEU A 249 3.75 7.24 -9.29
CA LEU A 249 4.45 8.51 -9.16
C LEU A 249 4.65 8.87 -7.69
N LEU A 250 5.89 9.10 -7.29
CA LEU A 250 6.21 9.55 -5.95
C LEU A 250 6.16 11.06 -5.87
N THR A 251 5.45 11.59 -4.89
CA THR A 251 5.51 13.02 -4.58
C THR A 251 6.86 13.35 -3.92
N PRO A 252 7.32 14.61 -3.96
CA PRO A 252 8.56 15.01 -3.28
C PRO A 252 8.58 14.66 -1.79
N ALA A 253 7.41 14.59 -1.14
CA ALA A 253 7.26 14.21 0.26
C ALA A 253 7.63 12.74 0.57
N ALA A 254 7.78 11.88 -0.45
CA ALA A 254 8.24 10.50 -0.26
C ALA A 254 9.70 10.44 0.23
N MET A 255 10.51 11.45 -0.12
CA MET A 255 11.91 11.59 0.27
C MET A 255 12.06 12.66 1.34
N ARG A 256 12.92 12.43 2.34
CA ARG A 256 13.26 13.49 3.29
C ARG A 256 14.33 14.40 2.69
N TYR A 257 14.41 15.64 3.18
CA TYR A 257 15.41 16.59 2.75
C TYR A 257 16.83 16.02 2.94
N GLY A 258 17.64 16.03 1.88
CA GLY A 258 19.02 15.52 1.88
C GLY A 258 19.17 14.01 1.69
N GLU A 259 18.07 13.25 1.55
CA GLU A 259 18.14 11.82 1.21
C GLU A 259 18.22 11.64 -0.32
N ALA A 260 19.32 11.07 -0.81
CA ALA A 260 19.46 10.69 -2.22
C ALA A 260 19.08 9.22 -2.48
N VAL A 261 19.18 8.35 -1.48
CA VAL A 261 18.92 6.91 -1.57
C VAL A 261 18.14 6.47 -0.34
N VAL A 262 17.11 5.66 -0.56
CA VAL A 262 16.30 5.06 0.51
C VAL A 262 16.13 3.57 0.24
N SER A 263 16.14 2.75 1.29
CA SER A 263 15.91 1.31 1.14
C SER A 263 14.46 1.04 0.74
N ALA A 264 14.22 -0.02 -0.03
CA ALA A 264 12.87 -0.42 -0.42
C ALA A 264 11.94 -0.64 0.78
N TYR A 265 12.47 -1.16 1.90
CA TYR A 265 11.73 -1.32 3.15
C TYR A 265 11.26 0.03 3.73
N THR A 266 12.16 1.01 3.85
CA THR A 266 11.81 2.34 4.37
C THR A 266 10.84 3.05 3.45
N LEU A 267 11.04 2.93 2.13
CA LEU A 267 10.10 3.50 1.15
C LEU A 267 8.72 2.88 1.32
N GLN A 268 8.63 1.55 1.37
CA GLN A 268 7.37 0.82 1.55
C GLN A 268 6.62 1.30 2.80
N GLN A 269 7.30 1.48 3.94
CA GLN A 269 6.69 2.00 5.16
C GLN A 269 6.14 3.42 4.98
N ARG A 270 6.90 4.31 4.32
CA ARG A 270 6.45 5.68 4.04
C ARG A 270 5.23 5.68 3.13
N LEU A 271 5.26 4.90 2.05
CA LEU A 271 4.13 4.78 1.12
C LEU A 271 2.87 4.28 1.84
N GLN A 272 3.00 3.30 2.73
CA GLN A 272 1.88 2.79 3.50
C GLN A 272 1.30 3.82 4.48
N LEU A 273 2.15 4.58 5.18
CA LEU A 273 1.74 5.47 6.27
C LEU A 273 1.26 6.84 5.79
N THR A 274 2.02 7.49 4.91
CA THR A 274 1.77 8.88 4.50
C THR A 274 1.18 9.00 3.10
N LYS A 275 1.10 7.88 2.36
CA LYS A 275 0.65 7.82 0.96
C LYS A 275 1.17 8.99 0.10
N PRO A 276 2.49 9.28 0.09
CA PRO A 276 3.06 10.39 -0.66
C PRO A 276 3.24 10.00 -2.13
N TYR A 277 2.20 9.43 -2.75
CA TYR A 277 2.23 8.92 -4.11
C TYR A 277 0.89 9.11 -4.81
N THR A 278 0.94 9.15 -6.13
CA THR A 278 -0.22 9.11 -7.02
C THR A 278 -0.07 7.90 -7.94
N TRP A 279 -1.16 7.17 -8.13
CA TRP A 279 -1.23 6.09 -9.11
C TRP A 279 -1.96 6.60 -10.35
N ILE A 280 -1.34 6.45 -11.52
CA ILE A 280 -1.97 6.80 -12.79
C ILE A 280 -2.14 5.53 -13.61
N ALA A 281 -3.39 5.08 -13.76
CA ALA A 281 -3.75 4.03 -14.71
C ALA A 281 -4.07 4.71 -16.05
N ALA A 282 -3.13 4.71 -16.98
CA ALA A 282 -3.33 5.30 -18.31
C ALA A 282 -2.47 4.58 -19.35
N MET A 283 -3.11 4.09 -20.40
CA MET A 283 -2.47 3.46 -21.55
C MET A 283 -2.74 4.26 -22.83
N PRO A 284 -1.82 4.22 -23.80
CA PRO A 284 -2.06 4.88 -25.08
C PRO A 284 -3.04 4.08 -25.94
N GLU A 285 -3.84 4.74 -26.77
CA GLU A 285 -4.76 4.07 -27.70
C GLU A 285 -4.02 3.18 -28.73
N SER A 286 -2.74 3.45 -29.00
CA SER A 286 -1.90 2.60 -29.85
C SER A 286 -1.71 1.19 -29.28
N ALA A 287 -1.95 0.98 -27.98
CA ALA A 287 -1.87 -0.33 -27.33
C ALA A 287 -3.07 -1.24 -27.63
N ILE A 288 -4.22 -0.69 -28.01
CA ILE A 288 -5.47 -1.44 -28.21
C ILE A 288 -5.29 -2.70 -29.09
N PRO A 289 -4.72 -2.63 -30.31
CA PRO A 289 -4.57 -3.82 -31.15
C PRO A 289 -3.63 -4.87 -30.55
N LEU A 290 -2.61 -4.46 -29.77
CA LEU A 290 -1.69 -5.38 -29.11
C LEU A 290 -2.40 -6.13 -27.98
N VAL A 291 -3.17 -5.41 -27.16
CA VAL A 291 -3.92 -6.02 -26.05
C VAL A 291 -5.00 -6.95 -26.58
N GLU A 292 -5.74 -6.57 -27.63
CA GLU A 292 -6.73 -7.45 -28.26
C GLU A 292 -6.11 -8.76 -28.77
N ALA A 293 -4.94 -8.67 -29.42
CA ALA A 293 -4.22 -9.85 -29.89
C ALA A 293 -3.78 -10.75 -28.72
N PHE A 294 -3.23 -10.15 -27.66
CA PHE A 294 -2.84 -10.85 -26.43
C PHE A 294 -4.02 -11.53 -25.75
N LEU A 295 -5.14 -10.84 -25.59
CA LEU A 295 -6.35 -11.41 -24.98
C LEU A 295 -6.86 -12.61 -25.78
N LYS A 296 -6.87 -12.50 -27.11
CA LYS A 296 -7.25 -13.60 -27.99
C LYS A 296 -6.30 -14.80 -27.89
N GLU A 297 -4.99 -14.56 -27.88
CA GLU A 297 -3.97 -15.62 -27.73
C GLU A 297 -4.12 -16.33 -26.38
N ARG A 298 -4.42 -15.59 -25.32
CA ARG A 298 -4.65 -16.13 -23.98
C ARG A 298 -6.04 -16.72 -23.77
N GLY A 299 -6.89 -16.75 -24.80
CA GLY A 299 -8.20 -17.40 -24.77
C GLY A 299 -9.31 -16.60 -24.09
N PHE A 300 -9.13 -15.29 -23.91
CA PHE A 300 -10.21 -14.40 -23.48
C PHE A 300 -11.20 -14.18 -24.62
N GLN A 301 -12.49 -14.17 -24.27
CA GLN A 301 -13.58 -13.95 -25.21
C GLN A 301 -14.36 -12.69 -24.82
N PRO A 302 -14.73 -11.84 -25.79
CA PRO A 302 -15.55 -10.67 -25.50
C PRO A 302 -16.94 -11.11 -25.02
N VAL A 303 -17.41 -10.53 -23.91
CA VAL A 303 -18.74 -10.81 -23.34
C VAL A 303 -19.84 -10.11 -24.13
N SER A 304 -19.54 -8.92 -24.65
CA SER A 304 -20.41 -8.18 -25.57
C SER A 304 -19.69 -7.88 -26.88
N LYS A 305 -20.44 -7.82 -27.99
CA LYS A 305 -19.87 -7.48 -29.31
C LYS A 305 -19.46 -6.01 -29.41
N ASN A 306 -20.20 -5.15 -28.72
CA ASN A 306 -19.99 -3.70 -28.74
C ASN A 306 -19.51 -3.24 -27.37
N ALA A 307 -18.79 -2.13 -27.38
CA ALA A 307 -18.50 -1.41 -26.15
C ALA A 307 -19.80 -0.90 -25.53
N ARG A 308 -19.84 -0.89 -24.21
CA ARG A 308 -20.98 -0.46 -23.41
C ARG A 308 -20.68 0.92 -22.85
N LEU A 309 -21.58 1.87 -23.09
CA LEU A 309 -21.47 3.20 -22.51
C LEU A 309 -22.10 3.20 -21.11
N THR A 310 -21.36 3.71 -20.13
CA THR A 310 -21.80 3.81 -18.72
C THR A 310 -21.31 5.12 -18.13
N TYR A 311 -22.02 5.63 -17.13
CA TYR A 311 -21.57 6.79 -16.38
C TYR A 311 -21.28 6.36 -14.94
N GLU A 312 -20.02 6.46 -14.54
CA GLU A 312 -19.57 6.12 -13.19
C GLU A 312 -19.38 7.39 -12.38
N GLY A 313 -20.02 7.48 -11.22
CA GLY A 313 -19.98 8.67 -10.37
C GLY A 313 -19.68 8.35 -8.91
N VAL A 314 -19.17 9.36 -8.19
CA VAL A 314 -18.96 9.30 -6.75
C VAL A 314 -19.83 10.35 -6.07
N ILE A 315 -20.73 9.88 -5.21
CA ILE A 315 -21.60 10.72 -4.39
C ILE A 315 -20.98 10.83 -3.00
N LYS A 316 -20.62 12.05 -2.60
CA LYS A 316 -20.12 12.34 -1.26
C LYS A 316 -21.31 12.69 -0.35
N ARG A 317 -21.45 11.94 0.74
CA ARG A 317 -22.41 12.23 1.82
C ARG A 317 -21.67 12.76 3.04
N ALA A 318 -22.45 13.09 4.08
CA ALA A 318 -21.89 13.60 5.33
C ALA A 318 -20.97 12.60 6.05
N LYS A 319 -21.24 11.29 5.92
CA LYS A 319 -20.55 10.23 6.69
C LYS A 319 -19.69 9.31 5.83
N ASP A 320 -19.96 9.21 4.54
CA ASP A 320 -19.36 8.22 3.64
C ASP A 320 -19.43 8.69 2.18
N LYS A 321 -18.97 7.82 1.28
CA LYS A 321 -19.09 7.98 -0.17
C LYS A 321 -19.78 6.75 -0.76
N LEU A 322 -20.57 6.99 -1.80
CA LEU A 322 -21.18 5.95 -2.61
C LEU A 322 -20.69 6.07 -4.04
N GLU A 323 -20.45 4.92 -4.66
CA GLU A 323 -20.17 4.79 -6.09
C GLU A 323 -21.48 4.43 -6.79
N VAL A 324 -21.83 5.18 -7.84
CA VAL A 324 -23.03 4.96 -8.63
C VAL A 324 -22.65 4.65 -10.07
N VAL A 325 -23.32 3.67 -10.66
CA VAL A 325 -23.16 3.29 -12.06
C VAL A 325 -24.50 3.50 -12.75
N LEU A 326 -24.50 4.36 -13.76
CA LEU A 326 -25.65 4.68 -14.59
C LEU A 326 -25.44 4.06 -15.98
N ASN A 327 -26.53 3.63 -16.60
CA ASN A 327 -26.51 3.13 -17.96
C ASN A 327 -26.60 4.29 -18.98
N GLU A 328 -26.62 3.94 -20.27
CA GLU A 328 -26.75 4.88 -21.41
C GLU A 328 -28.02 5.74 -21.36
N GLN A 329 -29.04 5.32 -20.60
CA GLN A 329 -30.30 6.06 -20.41
C GLN A 329 -30.33 6.83 -19.07
N MET A 330 -29.18 7.07 -18.44
CA MET A 330 -29.04 7.74 -17.14
C MET A 330 -29.80 7.06 -15.99
N LYS A 331 -30.13 5.76 -16.15
CA LYS A 331 -30.78 5.00 -15.10
C LYS A 331 -29.72 4.32 -14.25
N VAL A 332 -29.89 4.41 -12.93
CA VAL A 332 -29.00 3.74 -11.98
C VAL A 332 -29.09 2.23 -12.14
N GLU A 333 -28.00 1.62 -12.56
CA GLU A 333 -27.82 0.18 -12.66
C GLU A 333 -27.25 -0.41 -11.36
N GLY A 334 -26.39 0.35 -10.69
CA GLY A 334 -25.72 -0.11 -9.47
C GLY A 334 -25.39 1.02 -8.51
N VAL A 335 -25.52 0.72 -7.21
CA VAL A 335 -25.08 1.58 -6.11
C VAL A 335 -24.22 0.74 -5.17
N TYR A 336 -23.01 1.22 -4.94
CA TYR A 336 -21.95 0.50 -4.25
C TYR A 336 -21.30 1.38 -3.17
N GLY A 337 -20.80 0.74 -2.12
CA GLY A 337 -19.96 1.43 -1.14
C GLY A 337 -18.56 1.63 -1.70
N GLU A 338 -17.82 2.56 -1.11
CA GLU A 338 -16.40 2.79 -1.41
C GLU A 338 -15.61 1.48 -1.24
N TRP A 339 -14.68 1.24 -2.17
CA TRP A 339 -13.75 0.12 -2.07
C TRP A 339 -12.89 0.22 -0.81
N VAL A 340 -12.70 -0.94 -0.16
CA VAL A 340 -11.74 -1.08 0.93
C VAL A 340 -10.62 -2.01 0.51
N ASP A 341 -9.43 -1.44 0.38
CA ASP A 341 -8.20 -2.18 0.07
C ASP A 341 -7.76 -3.01 1.28
N VAL A 342 -7.75 -4.33 1.11
CA VAL A 342 -7.20 -5.31 2.05
C VAL A 342 -5.72 -5.56 1.77
N GLN A 343 -5.34 -5.61 0.48
CA GLN A 343 -3.95 -5.66 0.05
C GLN A 343 -3.71 -4.65 -1.06
N THR A 344 -2.59 -3.94 -0.97
CA THR A 344 -2.05 -3.13 -2.05
C THR A 344 -0.65 -3.61 -2.38
N ALA A 345 -0.43 -4.07 -3.60
CA ALA A 345 0.88 -4.48 -4.08
C ALA A 345 1.24 -3.66 -5.34
N PHE A 346 2.36 -2.95 -5.29
CA PHE A 346 2.94 -2.27 -6.44
C PHE A 346 4.08 -3.11 -6.99
N CYS A 347 3.94 -3.59 -8.22
CA CYS A 347 5.00 -4.22 -8.99
C CYS A 347 5.66 -3.14 -9.87
N THR A 348 6.78 -2.60 -9.42
CA THR A 348 7.44 -1.46 -10.08
C THR A 348 8.54 -1.94 -11.02
N SER A 349 8.67 -1.29 -12.18
CA SER A 349 9.75 -1.53 -13.12
C SER A 349 10.35 -0.24 -13.66
N VAL A 350 11.64 -0.31 -14.01
CA VAL A 350 12.38 0.77 -14.68
C VAL A 350 12.12 0.75 -16.19
N GLU A 351 11.86 -0.43 -16.76
CA GLU A 351 11.82 -0.59 -18.22
C GLU A 351 10.42 -0.56 -18.83
N LYS A 352 9.41 -0.93 -18.05
CA LYS A 352 8.03 -1.17 -18.49
C LYS A 352 7.04 -0.50 -17.52
N PRO A 353 5.77 -0.31 -17.88
CA PRO A 353 4.78 0.24 -16.95
C PRO A 353 4.69 -0.60 -15.67
N ASP A 354 4.36 0.06 -14.57
CA ASP A 354 4.16 -0.59 -13.28
C ASP A 354 2.80 -1.30 -13.27
N CYS A 355 2.63 -2.27 -12.37
CA CYS A 355 1.33 -2.88 -12.10
C CYS A 355 0.91 -2.63 -10.65
N ARG A 356 -0.35 -2.28 -10.44
CA ARG A 356 -0.98 -2.18 -9.12
C ARG A 356 -1.95 -3.33 -8.96
N ILE A 357 -1.66 -4.23 -8.04
CA ILE A 357 -2.52 -5.36 -7.68
C ILE A 357 -3.18 -5.06 -6.34
N LEU A 358 -4.51 -5.11 -6.31
CA LEU A 358 -5.32 -4.82 -5.14
C LEU A 358 -6.21 -6.01 -4.83
N LEU A 359 -6.21 -6.45 -3.57
CA LEU A 359 -7.30 -7.27 -3.04
C LEU A 359 -8.23 -6.34 -2.28
N ARG A 360 -9.46 -6.21 -2.76
CA ARG A 360 -10.43 -5.23 -2.25
C ARG A 360 -11.72 -5.91 -1.84
N SER A 361 -12.47 -5.26 -0.96
CA SER A 361 -13.82 -5.68 -0.58
C SER A 361 -14.74 -4.46 -0.59
N ARG A 362 -16.03 -4.66 -0.85
CA ARG A 362 -17.04 -3.61 -0.73
C ARG A 362 -17.96 -3.89 0.46
N PRO A 363 -18.15 -2.93 1.37
CA PRO A 363 -19.23 -2.99 2.33
C PRO A 363 -20.58 -3.08 1.61
N ALA A 364 -21.51 -3.85 2.18
CA ALA A 364 -22.87 -3.90 1.67
C ALA A 364 -23.56 -2.54 1.84
N VAL A 365 -24.19 -2.05 0.78
CA VAL A 365 -25.02 -0.84 0.81
C VAL A 365 -26.42 -1.20 1.32
N SER A 366 -27.02 -0.32 2.12
CA SER A 366 -28.37 -0.54 2.63
C SER A 366 -29.39 -0.63 1.48
N ALA A 367 -30.42 -1.46 1.63
CA ALA A 367 -31.47 -1.59 0.61
C ALA A 367 -32.21 -0.27 0.39
N GLN A 368 -32.38 0.53 1.44
CA GLN A 368 -33.00 1.85 1.38
C GLN A 368 -32.17 2.84 0.55
N ASP A 369 -30.84 2.85 0.71
CA ASP A 369 -29.97 3.70 -0.11
C ASP A 369 -30.09 3.30 -1.59
N ARG A 370 -29.99 1.99 -1.90
CA ARG A 370 -30.14 1.49 -3.27
C ARG A 370 -31.46 1.94 -3.89
N GLU A 371 -32.57 1.74 -3.19
CA GLU A 371 -33.90 2.12 -3.65
C GLU A 371 -34.03 3.64 -3.87
N THR A 372 -33.43 4.44 -2.98
CA THR A 372 -33.46 5.90 -3.05
C THR A 372 -32.78 6.39 -4.34
N TYR A 373 -31.55 5.96 -4.59
CA TYR A 373 -30.81 6.40 -5.79
C TYR A 373 -31.37 5.78 -7.08
N THR A 374 -31.99 4.60 -7.04
CA THR A 374 -32.68 4.05 -8.22
C THR A 374 -33.91 4.87 -8.63
N ARG A 375 -34.54 5.59 -7.70
CA ARG A 375 -35.78 6.37 -7.95
C ARG A 375 -35.53 7.83 -8.33
N ILE A 376 -34.37 8.37 -7.95
CA ILE A 376 -34.06 9.80 -8.09
C ILE A 376 -33.07 9.97 -9.25
N PRO A 377 -33.28 10.98 -10.12
CA PRO A 377 -32.29 11.29 -11.15
C PRO A 377 -31.00 11.79 -10.48
N VAL A 378 -29.86 11.23 -10.89
CA VAL A 378 -28.55 11.63 -10.38
C VAL A 378 -27.92 12.70 -11.27
N ILE A 379 -28.06 12.51 -12.60
CA ILE A 379 -27.54 13.44 -13.61
C ILE A 379 -28.61 13.72 -14.66
N GLU A 380 -28.50 14.88 -15.30
CA GLU A 380 -29.28 15.28 -16.46
C GLU A 380 -28.33 15.64 -17.60
N LEU A 381 -28.62 15.13 -18.80
CA LEU A 381 -27.94 15.52 -20.03
C LEU A 381 -28.78 16.60 -20.73
N ALA A 382 -28.20 17.77 -20.93
CA ALA A 382 -28.82 18.86 -21.67
C ALA A 382 -27.76 19.55 -22.54
N ASP A 383 -28.07 19.75 -23.83
CA ASP A 383 -27.21 20.47 -24.78
C ASP A 383 -25.74 19.99 -24.83
N ASP A 384 -25.52 18.67 -24.80
CA ASP A 384 -24.21 18.01 -24.72
C ASP A 384 -23.41 18.32 -23.43
N ASP A 385 -24.05 18.90 -22.41
CA ASP A 385 -23.49 19.14 -21.09
C ASP A 385 -24.14 18.22 -20.03
N VAL A 386 -23.41 17.96 -18.95
CA VAL A 386 -23.85 17.07 -17.87
C VAL A 386 -24.00 17.85 -16.58
N SER A 387 -25.23 17.87 -16.06
CA SER A 387 -25.56 18.58 -14.83
C SER A 387 -25.82 17.62 -13.67
N ASP A 388 -25.28 17.95 -12.49
CA ASP A 388 -25.67 17.32 -11.23
C ASP A 388 -27.09 17.78 -10.85
N VAL A 389 -28.04 16.85 -10.86
CA VAL A 389 -29.44 17.09 -10.46
C VAL A 389 -29.79 16.35 -9.18
N LEU A 390 -28.77 15.80 -8.49
CA LEU A 390 -28.96 15.10 -7.24
C LEU A 390 -29.46 16.09 -6.17
N PRO A 391 -30.56 15.78 -5.46
CA PRO A 391 -31.01 16.61 -4.36
C PRO A 391 -29.94 16.71 -3.26
N PRO A 392 -29.69 17.89 -2.70
CA PRO A 392 -28.60 18.12 -1.74
C PRO A 392 -28.75 17.30 -0.45
N GLU A 393 -29.98 16.95 -0.06
CA GLU A 393 -30.26 16.02 1.04
C GLU A 393 -29.64 14.62 0.85
N ASN A 394 -29.38 14.23 -0.39
CA ASN A 394 -28.86 12.92 -0.76
C ASN A 394 -27.34 12.93 -1.04
N GLY A 395 -26.69 14.06 -0.79
CA GLY A 395 -25.24 14.24 -0.98
C GLY A 395 -24.93 15.14 -2.17
N GLN A 396 -23.67 15.09 -2.59
CA GLN A 396 -23.15 15.88 -3.71
C GLN A 396 -22.40 14.96 -4.67
N LEU A 397 -22.65 15.08 -5.98
CA LEU A 397 -21.86 14.39 -6.99
C LEU A 397 -20.51 15.09 -7.10
N VAL A 398 -19.45 14.44 -6.62
CA VAL A 398 -18.09 15.02 -6.60
C VAL A 398 -17.22 14.59 -7.77
N TYR A 399 -17.62 13.50 -8.44
CA TYR A 399 -16.95 12.94 -9.59
C TYR A 399 -17.97 12.28 -10.50
N LEU A 400 -17.81 12.44 -11.81
CA LEU A 400 -18.53 11.71 -12.84
C LEU A 400 -17.63 11.51 -14.05
N SER A 401 -17.61 10.30 -14.60
CA SER A 401 -17.00 10.02 -15.89
C SER A 401 -17.95 9.25 -16.80
N GLU A 402 -17.91 9.59 -18.08
CA GLU A 402 -18.46 8.78 -19.16
C GLU A 402 -17.43 7.72 -19.55
N ASN A 403 -17.85 6.46 -19.60
CA ASN A 403 -16.98 5.32 -19.80
C ASN A 403 -17.49 4.47 -20.95
N GLU A 404 -16.66 4.31 -21.98
CA GLU A 404 -16.84 3.29 -23.01
C GLU A 404 -16.07 2.04 -22.57
N THR A 405 -16.80 0.97 -22.23
CA THR A 405 -16.24 -0.24 -21.62
C THR A 405 -16.34 -1.46 -22.53
N ARG A 406 -15.25 -2.21 -22.65
CA ARG A 406 -15.22 -3.53 -23.29
C ARG A 406 -14.82 -4.57 -22.27
N HIS A 407 -15.55 -5.69 -22.25
CA HIS A 407 -15.39 -6.72 -21.23
C HIS A 407 -15.05 -8.06 -21.88
N PHE A 408 -13.99 -8.68 -21.41
CA PHE A 408 -13.47 -9.95 -21.91
C PHE A 408 -13.36 -10.93 -20.75
N GLU A 409 -13.77 -12.18 -20.95
CA GLU A 409 -13.73 -13.19 -19.90
C GLU A 409 -13.05 -14.46 -20.38
N ARG A 410 -12.37 -15.12 -19.44
CA ARG A 410 -11.79 -16.45 -19.61
C ARG A 410 -12.01 -17.26 -18.34
N LEU A 411 -12.40 -18.52 -18.50
CA LEU A 411 -12.33 -19.50 -17.43
C LEU A 411 -10.95 -20.14 -17.42
N ASN A 412 -10.27 -20.14 -16.27
CA ASN A 412 -9.03 -20.89 -16.12
C ASN A 412 -9.31 -22.40 -15.98
N ASP A 413 -8.24 -23.21 -15.93
CA ASP A 413 -8.33 -24.68 -15.80
C ASP A 413 -9.07 -25.15 -14.53
N LYS A 414 -9.24 -24.26 -13.55
CA LYS A 414 -9.96 -24.51 -12.28
C LYS A 414 -11.40 -24.00 -12.31
N GLY A 415 -11.90 -23.54 -13.46
CA GLY A 415 -13.26 -23.02 -13.63
C GLY A 415 -13.49 -21.63 -13.04
N ILE A 416 -12.43 -20.87 -12.78
CA ILE A 416 -12.48 -19.52 -12.20
C ILE A 416 -12.50 -18.51 -13.33
N ALA A 417 -13.47 -17.60 -13.31
CA ALA A 417 -13.59 -16.53 -14.28
C ALA A 417 -12.57 -15.41 -13.97
N ILE A 418 -11.68 -15.18 -14.93
CA ILE A 418 -10.80 -14.02 -14.99
C ILE A 418 -11.39 -13.08 -16.04
N ALA A 419 -11.63 -11.84 -15.64
CA ALA A 419 -12.16 -10.81 -16.50
C ALA A 419 -11.08 -9.77 -16.82
N VAL A 420 -11.10 -9.25 -18.04
CA VAL A 420 -10.35 -8.06 -18.43
C VAL A 420 -11.34 -7.00 -18.88
N ARG A 421 -11.28 -5.84 -18.25
CA ARG A 421 -12.05 -4.66 -18.61
C ARG A 421 -11.12 -3.63 -19.24
N GLU A 422 -11.43 -3.26 -20.46
CA GLU A 422 -10.88 -2.06 -21.10
C GLU A 422 -11.89 -0.93 -20.88
N THR A 423 -11.44 0.19 -20.34
CA THR A 423 -12.28 1.37 -20.08
C THR A 423 -11.65 2.59 -20.73
N LYS A 424 -12.33 3.17 -21.71
CA LYS A 424 -12.01 4.52 -22.19
C LYS A 424 -12.82 5.50 -21.36
N ARG A 425 -12.14 6.16 -20.43
CA ARG A 425 -12.71 7.04 -19.41
C ARG A 425 -12.61 8.49 -19.86
N GLN A 426 -13.73 9.18 -19.87
CA GLN A 426 -13.87 10.59 -20.16
C GLN A 426 -14.46 11.28 -18.92
N PRO A 427 -13.64 11.93 -18.09
CA PRO A 427 -14.14 12.72 -16.96
C PRO A 427 -15.04 13.86 -17.44
N LEU A 428 -16.16 14.08 -16.74
CA LEU A 428 -17.18 15.07 -17.06
C LEU A 428 -17.36 16.08 -15.92
N ILE A 429 -17.54 15.58 -14.69
CA ILE A 429 -17.64 16.41 -13.48
C ILE A 429 -16.48 16.05 -12.58
N VAL A 430 -15.64 17.03 -12.26
CA VAL A 430 -14.49 16.86 -11.37
C VAL A 430 -14.46 18.05 -10.41
N LEU A 431 -14.97 17.86 -9.18
CA LEU A 431 -15.03 18.92 -8.16
C LEU A 431 -13.78 18.94 -7.24
N ARG A 432 -12.77 18.11 -7.52
CA ARG A 432 -11.49 18.08 -6.80
C ARG A 432 -10.36 18.57 -7.72
N ASP A 433 -9.30 19.13 -7.12
CA ASP A 433 -8.10 19.66 -7.80
C ASP A 433 -7.26 18.62 -8.58
N GLU A 434 -7.80 17.42 -8.81
CA GLU A 434 -7.20 16.41 -9.68
C GLU A 434 -7.91 16.50 -11.02
N GLU A 435 -7.50 17.46 -11.86
CA GLU A 435 -7.92 17.49 -13.27
C GLU A 435 -7.57 16.14 -13.88
N GLU A 436 -8.60 15.36 -14.20
CA GLU A 436 -8.43 14.05 -14.77
C GLU A 436 -8.55 14.14 -16.29
N ASP A 437 -7.49 13.77 -16.99
CA ASP A 437 -7.51 13.68 -18.45
C ASP A 437 -8.27 12.45 -18.94
N PRO A 438 -8.82 12.50 -20.17
CA PRO A 438 -9.32 11.33 -20.87
C PRO A 438 -8.23 10.27 -20.98
N ARG A 439 -8.56 9.02 -20.65
CA ARG A 439 -7.56 7.95 -20.59
C ARG A 439 -8.14 6.58 -20.86
N LEU A 440 -7.27 5.68 -21.32
CA LEU A 440 -7.57 4.27 -21.51
C LEU A 440 -7.01 3.47 -20.34
N GLU A 441 -7.85 2.66 -19.70
CA GLU A 441 -7.52 1.85 -18.55
C GLU A 441 -7.72 0.36 -18.89
N TYR A 442 -6.75 -0.47 -18.50
CA TYR A 442 -6.90 -1.93 -18.52
C TYR A 442 -6.89 -2.46 -17.10
N GLN A 443 -7.94 -3.20 -16.75
CA GLN A 443 -8.10 -3.83 -15.45
C GLN A 443 -8.35 -5.32 -15.62
N ILE A 444 -7.55 -6.16 -14.97
CA ILE A 444 -7.84 -7.58 -14.80
C ILE A 444 -8.56 -7.74 -13.45
N SER A 445 -9.67 -8.45 -13.40
CA SER A 445 -10.46 -8.67 -12.18
C SER A 445 -10.81 -10.15 -11.99
N VAL A 446 -10.83 -10.59 -10.73
CA VAL A 446 -11.28 -11.91 -10.32
C VAL A 446 -12.11 -11.79 -9.04
N THR A 447 -13.34 -12.27 -9.08
CA THR A 447 -14.21 -12.34 -7.90
C THR A 447 -13.77 -13.46 -6.98
N ILE A 448 -13.60 -13.16 -5.70
CA ILE A 448 -13.20 -14.09 -4.65
C ILE A 448 -14.37 -14.17 -3.65
N PRO A 449 -15.21 -15.21 -3.70
CA PRO A 449 -16.32 -15.33 -2.76
C PRO A 449 -15.81 -15.53 -1.33
N ALA A 450 -16.59 -15.11 -0.34
CA ALA A 450 -16.30 -15.30 1.08
C ALA A 450 -16.06 -16.77 1.44
N SER A 451 -16.71 -17.71 0.73
CA SER A 451 -16.53 -19.15 0.90
C SER A 451 -15.32 -19.74 0.16
N ALA A 452 -14.51 -18.93 -0.54
CA ALA A 452 -13.36 -19.42 -1.31
C ALA A 452 -12.34 -20.18 -0.43
N GLY A 453 -12.28 -19.87 0.87
CA GLY A 453 -11.43 -20.59 1.81
C GLY A 453 -11.90 -21.99 2.19
N SER A 454 -13.11 -22.42 1.80
CA SER A 454 -13.71 -23.72 2.18
C SER A 454 -13.63 -24.80 1.08
N HIS A 455 -12.51 -24.88 0.36
CA HIS A 455 -12.12 -25.98 -0.57
C HIS A 455 -12.55 -25.90 -2.05
N SER A 456 -13.30 -24.90 -2.51
CA SER A 456 -13.71 -24.83 -3.93
C SER A 456 -12.77 -24.04 -4.84
N MET A 457 -11.93 -23.14 -4.30
CA MET A 457 -11.13 -22.21 -5.08
C MET A 457 -9.69 -22.11 -4.55
N ASP A 458 -8.69 -22.45 -5.37
CA ASP A 458 -7.28 -22.24 -5.04
C ASP A 458 -6.89 -20.79 -5.34
N VAL A 459 -7.27 -19.89 -4.44
CA VAL A 459 -7.08 -18.43 -4.61
C VAL A 459 -5.59 -18.06 -4.68
N ARG A 460 -4.70 -18.86 -4.09
CA ARG A 460 -3.25 -18.67 -4.21
C ARG A 460 -2.83 -18.82 -5.68
N ALA A 461 -3.25 -19.90 -6.32
CA ALA A 461 -2.92 -20.13 -7.72
C ALA A 461 -3.49 -19.04 -8.63
N VAL A 462 -4.73 -18.60 -8.37
CA VAL A 462 -5.35 -17.46 -9.08
C VAL A 462 -4.54 -16.20 -8.91
N GLY A 463 -4.12 -15.89 -7.68
CA GLY A 463 -3.30 -14.71 -7.42
C GLY A 463 -1.98 -14.72 -8.18
N LEU A 464 -1.32 -15.88 -8.25
CA LEU A 464 -0.10 -16.07 -9.03
C LEU A 464 -0.35 -15.99 -10.54
N GLU A 465 -1.49 -16.50 -11.01
CA GLU A 465 -1.92 -16.39 -12.41
C GLU A 465 -2.16 -14.92 -12.79
N VAL A 466 -2.85 -14.15 -11.96
CA VAL A 466 -3.04 -12.70 -12.16
C VAL A 466 -1.70 -11.95 -12.13
N LEU A 467 -0.79 -12.31 -11.22
CA LEU A 467 0.55 -11.73 -11.18
C LEU A 467 1.34 -12.04 -12.48
N ALA A 468 1.27 -13.27 -12.99
CA ALA A 468 1.91 -13.65 -14.25
C ALA A 468 1.31 -12.90 -15.44
N LEU A 469 -0.02 -12.85 -15.55
CA LEU A 469 -0.72 -12.09 -16.59
C LEU A 469 -0.38 -10.59 -16.52
N SER A 470 -0.21 -10.04 -15.32
CA SER A 470 0.20 -8.64 -15.15
C SER A 470 1.61 -8.38 -15.69
N ASP A 471 2.54 -9.31 -15.44
CA ASP A 471 3.92 -9.19 -15.90
C ASP A 471 4.01 -9.29 -17.43
N GLU A 472 3.25 -10.22 -18.02
CA GLU A 472 3.12 -10.41 -19.47
C GLU A 472 2.50 -9.17 -20.14
N LEU A 473 1.39 -8.67 -19.61
CA LEU A 473 0.70 -7.49 -20.14
C LEU A 473 1.57 -6.24 -20.03
N SER A 474 2.23 -6.01 -18.89
CA SER A 474 3.17 -4.90 -18.72
C SER A 474 4.34 -5.00 -19.70
N THR A 475 4.86 -6.21 -19.95
CA THR A 475 5.95 -6.43 -20.92
C THR A 475 5.50 -6.13 -22.35
N LEU A 476 4.31 -6.59 -22.74
CA LEU A 476 3.71 -6.30 -24.04
C LEU A 476 3.54 -4.79 -24.28
N LEU A 477 3.17 -4.06 -23.22
CA LEU A 477 2.87 -2.63 -23.27
C LEU A 477 4.11 -1.74 -23.14
N LYS A 478 5.30 -2.31 -22.95
CA LYS A 478 6.56 -1.58 -22.74
C LYS A 478 6.81 -0.51 -23.81
N GLU A 479 6.83 -0.91 -25.09
CA GLU A 479 7.13 -0.01 -26.21
C GLU A 479 6.09 1.10 -26.37
N PRO A 480 4.79 0.80 -26.56
CA PRO A 480 3.79 1.85 -26.78
C PRO A 480 3.69 2.81 -25.59
N PHE A 481 3.82 2.31 -24.35
CA PHE A 481 3.79 3.13 -23.14
C PHE A 481 4.98 4.09 -23.08
N ASN A 482 6.19 3.60 -23.34
CA ASN A 482 7.40 4.42 -23.28
C ASN A 482 7.44 5.47 -24.39
N GLU A 483 6.97 5.14 -25.60
CA GLU A 483 6.87 6.09 -26.71
C GLU A 483 5.84 7.19 -26.45
N ALA A 484 4.67 6.84 -25.92
CA ALA A 484 3.60 7.81 -25.67
C ALA A 484 3.90 8.75 -24.49
N TYR A 485 4.49 8.23 -23.40
CA TYR A 485 4.66 8.96 -22.15
C TYR A 485 6.12 9.34 -21.84
N GLY A 486 7.07 9.04 -22.73
CA GLY A 486 8.48 9.38 -22.53
C GLY A 486 9.13 8.68 -21.34
N CYS A 487 8.58 7.55 -20.90
CA CYS A 487 9.02 6.80 -19.71
C CYS A 487 10.20 5.85 -19.98
N ALA A 488 10.87 5.99 -21.13
CA ALA A 488 12.05 5.18 -21.43
C ALA A 488 13.14 5.40 -20.36
N PRO A 489 13.85 4.34 -19.92
CA PRO A 489 14.97 4.50 -19.03
C PRO A 489 15.97 5.47 -19.65
N ALA A 490 16.42 6.46 -18.87
CA ALA A 490 17.53 7.30 -19.29
C ALA A 490 18.71 6.35 -19.59
N LEU A 491 19.05 6.16 -20.86
CA LEU A 491 20.22 5.41 -21.25
C LEU A 491 21.41 6.06 -20.56
N ASP A 492 21.98 5.36 -19.58
CA ASP A 492 23.23 5.74 -18.93
C ASP A 492 24.29 5.86 -20.02
N THR A 493 24.51 7.09 -20.48
CA THR A 493 25.75 7.49 -21.13
C THR A 493 26.81 7.58 -20.04
N GLY A 494 27.22 6.42 -19.51
CA GLY A 494 28.34 6.32 -18.58
C GLY A 494 28.16 5.41 -17.37
N SER A 495 27.66 4.19 -17.52
CA SER A 495 27.93 3.14 -16.53
C SER A 495 29.27 2.48 -16.86
N VAL A 496 30.29 2.87 -16.10
CA VAL A 496 31.59 2.20 -16.07
C VAL A 496 31.36 0.78 -15.58
N ALA A 497 31.83 -0.19 -16.38
CA ALA A 497 31.88 -1.59 -16.02
C ALA A 497 32.41 -1.79 -14.59
N ALA A 498 31.54 -2.21 -13.68
CA ALA A 498 31.96 -2.82 -12.43
C ALA A 498 32.15 -4.31 -12.68
N THR A 499 33.36 -4.66 -13.11
CA THR A 499 33.91 -6.01 -12.97
C THR A 499 33.98 -6.38 -11.49
N ALA A 500 33.36 -7.50 -11.11
CA ALA A 500 33.89 -8.49 -10.16
C ALA A 500 33.09 -9.79 -10.32
#